data_AF-A0A357ZCY1-F1
#
_entry.id   AF-A0A357ZCY1-F1
#
_cell.length_a   1.000
_cell.length_b   1.000
_cell.length_c   1.000
_cell.angle_alpha   90.00
_cell.angle_beta   90.00
_cell.angle_gamma   90.00
#
_symmetry.space_group_name_H-M   'P 1'
#
loop_
_entity.id
_entity.type
_entity.pdbx_description
1 polymer ?
#
loop_
_entity_poly.entity_id
_entity_poly.type
_entity_poly.pdbx_seq_one_letter_code
_entity_poly.pdbx_strand_id
1 'polypeptide(L)'
;MKNMTDVRSMAESCSACGACTKNCLFLQRYVKSPRKYFEQALSSTLDTEDRKSAFYCMVCGSCKAVCPKNLDPGRAFLAVRGDIVTDNGGAIPIESLKSVNNHQKLSFSALLRTLKRGRR
;
A
#
# COMPACT_ATOMS: atom_id res chain seq x y z
N MET A 1 -9.73 -11.51 3.21
CA MET A 1 -9.10 -11.08 4.48
C MET A 1 -7.82 -11.86 4.80
N LYS A 2 -6.82 -11.90 3.90
CA LYS A 2 -5.52 -12.55 4.17
C LYS A 2 -4.49 -11.42 4.40
N ASN A 3 -3.93 -11.34 5.61
CA ASN A 3 -2.80 -10.46 6.04
C ASN A 3 -3.10 -9.11 6.74
N MET A 4 -4.17 -8.98 7.55
CA MET A 4 -4.31 -7.80 8.46
C MET A 4 -3.50 -7.91 9.76
N THR A 5 -2.73 -8.98 9.96
CA THR A 5 -1.91 -9.19 11.17
C THR A 5 -0.90 -8.08 11.36
N ASP A 6 -0.19 -7.68 10.30
CA ASP A 6 0.84 -6.62 10.38
C ASP A 6 0.21 -5.26 10.70
N VAL A 7 -0.98 -4.99 10.16
CA VAL A 7 -1.75 -3.77 10.44
C VAL A 7 -2.17 -3.72 11.91
N ARG A 8 -2.69 -4.84 12.43
CA ARG A 8 -3.06 -4.96 13.85
C ARG A 8 -1.85 -4.77 14.76
N SER A 9 -0.74 -5.46 14.48
CA SER A 9 0.50 -5.28 15.23
C SER A 9 0.99 -3.84 15.23
N MET A 10 0.87 -3.13 14.10
CA MET A 10 1.21 -1.71 14.02
C MET A 10 0.29 -0.82 14.88
N ALA A 11 -1.02 -1.07 14.88
CA ALA A 11 -1.96 -0.26 15.67
C ALA A 11 -1.79 -0.50 17.18
N GLU A 12 -1.65 -1.76 17.60
CA GLU A 12 -1.66 -2.14 19.02
C GLU A 12 -0.27 -2.04 19.67
N SER A 13 0.78 -2.41 18.95
CA SER A 13 2.13 -2.53 19.55
C SER A 13 3.03 -1.33 19.32
N CYS A 14 2.68 -0.41 18.40
CA CYS A 14 3.52 0.75 18.12
C CYS A 14 3.61 1.70 19.33
N SER A 15 4.82 1.99 19.79
CA SER A 15 5.08 2.96 20.87
C SER A 15 5.05 4.42 20.43
N ALA A 16 4.74 4.71 19.17
CA ALA A 16 4.78 6.05 18.59
C ALA A 16 6.15 6.77 18.75
N CYS A 17 7.26 6.02 18.78
CA CYS A 17 8.61 6.56 18.98
C CYS A 17 9.14 7.46 17.84
N GLY A 18 8.52 7.43 16.65
CA GLY A 18 8.91 8.27 15.51
C GLY A 18 10.19 7.86 14.76
N ALA A 19 10.91 6.82 15.19
CA ALA A 19 12.16 6.38 14.55
C ALA A 19 11.99 6.04 13.06
N CYS A 20 10.88 5.39 12.68
CA CYS A 20 10.56 5.09 11.29
C CYS A 20 10.23 6.35 10.48
N THR A 21 9.50 7.31 11.05
CA THR A 21 9.19 8.59 10.40
C THR A 21 10.47 9.38 10.12
N LYS A 22 11.42 9.46 11.06
CA LYS A 22 12.70 10.14 10.86
C LYS A 22 13.51 9.58 9.68
N ASN A 23 13.38 8.29 9.39
CA ASN A 23 14.16 7.59 8.36
C ASN A 23 13.39 7.34 7.04
N CYS A 24 12.19 7.90 6.87
CA CYS A 24 11.37 7.65 5.69
C CYS A 24 10.69 8.94 5.18
N LEU A 25 11.10 9.42 4.00
CA LEU A 25 10.55 10.62 3.37
C LEU A 25 9.03 10.52 3.13
N PHE A 26 8.55 9.34 2.76
CA PHE A 26 7.12 9.08 2.60
C PHE A 26 6.35 9.33 3.91
N LEU A 27 6.85 8.76 5.02
CA LEU A 27 6.21 8.94 6.32
C LEU A 27 6.26 10.39 6.79
N GLN A 28 7.35 11.11 6.53
CA GLN A 28 7.46 12.53 6.90
C GLN A 28 6.44 13.39 6.14
N ARG A 29 6.28 13.12 4.83
CA ARG A 29 5.50 13.99 3.96
C ARG A 29 4.00 13.76 4.04
N TYR A 30 3.58 12.49 4.11
CA TYR A 30 2.18 12.10 3.90
C TYR A 30 1.49 11.57 5.16
N VAL A 31 2.14 10.71 5.95
CA VAL A 31 1.47 10.00 7.05
C VAL A 31 1.68 10.66 8.42
N LYS A 32 2.91 11.14 8.70
CA LYS A 32 3.40 11.71 9.96
C LYS A 32 3.36 10.75 11.16
N SER A 33 2.19 10.19 11.49
CA SER A 33 1.96 9.24 12.58
C SER A 33 1.52 7.87 12.04
N PRO A 34 2.45 6.90 11.90
CA PRO A 34 2.14 5.55 11.45
C PRO A 34 1.10 4.85 12.33
N ARG A 35 1.16 5.05 13.66
CA ARG A 35 0.22 4.41 14.59
C ARG A 35 -1.22 4.83 14.30
N LYS A 36 -1.48 6.14 14.23
CA LYS A 36 -2.83 6.67 13.95
C LYS A 36 -3.34 6.21 12.59
N TYR A 37 -2.47 6.22 11.59
CA TYR A 37 -2.81 5.74 10.26
C TYR A 37 -3.28 4.28 10.27
N PHE A 38 -2.54 3.38 10.94
CA PHE A 38 -2.94 1.98 11.01
C PHE A 38 -4.14 1.73 11.92
N GLU A 39 -4.36 2.54 12.97
CA GLU A 39 -5.61 2.53 13.74
C GLU A 39 -6.82 2.89 12.84
N GLN A 40 -6.71 3.97 12.05
CA GLN A 40 -7.74 4.38 11.09
C GLN A 40 -7.97 3.35 9.99
N ALA A 41 -6.91 2.67 9.54
CA ALA A 41 -7.00 1.59 8.57
C ALA A 41 -7.84 0.41 9.11
N LEU A 42 -7.67 0.05 10.38
CA LEU A 42 -8.45 -1.02 11.02
C LEU A 42 -9.92 -0.64 11.24
N SER A 43 -10.20 0.63 11.54
CA SER A 43 -11.57 1.12 11.69
C SER A 43 -12.24 1.50 10.37
N SER A 44 -11.56 1.31 9.23
CA SER A 44 -12.02 1.72 7.90
C SER A 44 -12.43 3.21 7.83
N THR A 45 -11.74 4.07 8.58
CA THR A 45 -11.98 5.52 8.67
C THR A 45 -10.93 6.37 7.96
N LEU A 46 -10.05 5.74 7.17
CA LEU A 46 -9.11 6.48 6.32
C LEU A 46 -9.87 7.33 5.29
N ASP A 47 -9.48 8.59 5.18
CA ASP A 47 -9.98 9.46 4.13
C ASP A 47 -9.42 9.06 2.74
N THR A 48 -9.95 9.68 1.69
CA THR A 48 -9.56 9.39 0.30
C THR A 48 -8.08 9.61 0.03
N GLU A 49 -7.46 10.63 0.63
CA GLU A 49 -6.06 10.95 0.41
C GLU A 49 -5.14 10.00 1.18
N ASP A 50 -5.52 9.62 2.40
CA ASP A 50 -4.82 8.62 3.19
C ASP A 50 -4.92 7.21 2.58
N ARG A 51 -6.06 6.87 1.97
CA ARG A 51 -6.18 5.64 1.17
C ARG A 51 -5.22 5.66 -0.02
N LYS A 52 -5.08 6.78 -0.72
CA LYS A 52 -4.12 6.92 -1.83
C LYS A 52 -2.67 6.87 -1.32
N SER A 53 -2.40 7.48 -0.17
CA SER A 53 -1.04 7.55 0.39
C SER A 53 -0.46 6.17 0.72
N ALA A 54 -1.32 5.16 0.97
CA ALA A 54 -0.91 3.76 1.08
C ALA A 54 -0.06 3.31 -0.10
N PHE A 55 -0.36 3.78 -1.32
CA PHE A 55 0.33 3.43 -2.56
C PHE A 55 1.66 4.18 -2.78
N TYR A 56 1.96 5.20 -1.98
CA TYR A 56 3.23 5.95 -2.08
C TYR A 56 4.39 5.24 -1.36
N CYS A 57 4.11 4.33 -0.44
CA CYS A 57 5.15 3.53 0.21
C CYS A 57 5.94 2.67 -0.81
N MET A 58 7.26 2.67 -0.78
CA MET A 58 8.03 1.81 -1.70
C MET A 58 8.25 0.39 -1.16
N VAL A 59 7.73 0.08 0.03
CA VAL A 59 7.96 -1.20 0.73
C VAL A 59 9.47 -1.54 0.82
N CYS A 60 10.31 -0.51 1.00
CA CYS A 60 11.77 -0.64 0.93
C CYS A 60 12.42 -1.25 2.19
N GLY A 61 11.66 -1.41 3.29
CA GLY A 61 12.14 -2.03 4.52
C GLY A 61 12.94 -1.13 5.49
N SER A 62 13.31 0.11 5.10
CA SER A 62 14.06 1.04 5.98
C SER A 62 13.40 1.23 7.35
N CYS A 63 12.08 1.38 7.38
CA CYS A 63 11.31 1.58 8.60
C CYS A 63 11.36 0.37 9.56
N LYS A 64 11.50 -0.85 9.06
CA LYS A 64 11.66 -2.07 9.86
C LYS A 64 13.03 -2.12 10.51
N ALA A 65 14.08 -1.81 9.75
CA ALA A 65 15.46 -1.87 10.22
C ALA A 65 15.73 -0.95 11.43
N VAL A 66 14.98 0.15 11.55
CA VAL A 66 15.14 1.14 12.63
C VAL A 66 14.09 1.01 13.74
N CYS A 67 13.15 0.06 13.64
CA CYS A 67 12.08 -0.06 14.62
C CYS A 67 12.59 -0.79 15.88
N PRO A 68 12.53 -0.17 17.08
CA PRO A 68 13.00 -0.81 18.31
C PRO A 68 12.12 -2.00 18.75
N LYS A 69 10.87 -2.06 18.25
CA LYS A 69 9.93 -3.16 18.49
C LYS A 69 9.90 -4.20 17.36
N ASN A 70 10.81 -4.09 16.39
CA ASN A 70 10.88 -4.97 15.22
C ASN A 70 9.55 -5.07 14.44
N LEU A 71 8.76 -3.99 14.42
CA LEU A 71 7.54 -3.91 13.62
C LEU A 71 7.90 -3.60 12.16
N ASP A 72 7.02 -3.99 11.24
CA ASP A 72 7.24 -3.83 9.80
C ASP A 72 6.15 -2.95 9.17
N PRO A 73 6.29 -1.60 9.23
CA PRO A 73 5.32 -0.69 8.63
C PRO A 73 5.16 -0.91 7.12
N GLY A 74 6.24 -1.32 6.42
CA GLY A 74 6.20 -1.57 4.99
C GLY A 74 5.22 -2.69 4.62
N ARG A 75 5.27 -3.81 5.34
CA ARG A 75 4.30 -4.91 5.16
C ARG A 75 2.89 -4.51 5.56
N ALA A 76 2.74 -3.72 6.62
CA ALA A 76 1.44 -3.19 7.02
C ALA A 76 0.83 -2.29 5.92
N PHE A 77 1.59 -1.39 5.29
CA PHE A 77 1.10 -0.61 4.13
C PHE A 77 0.74 -1.49 2.94
N LEU A 78 1.52 -2.55 2.68
CA LEU A 78 1.21 -3.50 1.61
C LEU A 78 -0.13 -4.21 1.86
N ALA A 79 -0.41 -4.58 3.12
CA ALA A 79 -1.70 -5.16 3.49
C ALA A 79 -2.86 -4.17 3.28
N VAL A 80 -2.69 -2.91 3.68
CA VAL A 80 -3.69 -1.85 3.44
C VAL A 80 -3.97 -1.66 1.95
N ARG A 81 -2.95 -1.71 1.07
CA ARG A 81 -3.18 -1.67 -0.39
C ARG A 81 -4.06 -2.82 -0.87
N GLY A 82 -3.79 -4.03 -0.39
CA GLY A 82 -4.55 -5.22 -0.76
C GLY A 82 -6.01 -5.10 -0.34
N ASP A 83 -6.26 -4.56 0.84
CA ASP A 83 -7.61 -4.27 1.35
C ASP A 83 -8.33 -3.27 0.45
N ILE A 84 -7.69 -2.12 0.17
CA ILE A 84 -8.25 -1.08 -0.70
C ILE A 84 -8.56 -1.58 -2.11
N VAL A 85 -7.68 -2.41 -2.70
CA VAL A 85 -7.91 -3.01 -4.02
C VAL A 85 -9.06 -4.01 -3.98
N THR A 86 -9.18 -4.79 -2.90
CA THR A 86 -10.27 -5.76 -2.72
C THR A 86 -11.61 -5.04 -2.60
N ASP A 87 -11.69 -4.00 -1.77
CA ASP A 87 -12.87 -3.14 -1.62
C ASP A 87 -13.33 -2.55 -2.96
N ASN A 88 -12.36 -2.21 -3.82
CA ASN A 88 -12.60 -1.56 -5.11
C ASN A 88 -12.73 -2.57 -6.27
N GLY A 89 -13.12 -3.82 -5.99
CA GLY A 89 -13.38 -4.83 -7.01
C GLY A 89 -12.15 -5.21 -7.87
N GLY A 90 -10.94 -5.08 -7.31
CA GLY A 90 -9.69 -5.35 -8.00
C GLY A 90 -9.06 -4.15 -8.71
N ALA A 91 -9.68 -2.96 -8.64
CA ALA A 91 -9.14 -1.74 -9.25
C ALA A 91 -8.31 -0.92 -8.26
N ILE A 92 -7.27 -0.24 -8.76
CA ILE A 92 -6.45 0.67 -7.98
C ILE A 92 -7.13 2.05 -7.93
N PRO A 93 -7.27 2.71 -6.77
CA PRO A 93 -7.96 4.01 -6.63
C PRO A 93 -7.06 5.20 -7.03
N ILE A 94 -6.29 5.05 -8.12
CA ILE A 94 -5.40 6.09 -8.65
C ILE A 94 -5.88 6.42 -10.06
N GLU A 95 -6.59 7.54 -10.19
CA GLU A 95 -7.24 7.94 -11.44
C GLU A 95 -6.27 8.13 -12.60
N SER A 96 -5.08 8.67 -12.34
CA SER A 96 -4.04 8.89 -13.36
C SER A 96 -3.53 7.60 -14.00
N LEU A 97 -3.76 6.43 -13.40
CA LEU A 97 -3.35 5.13 -13.93
C LEU A 97 -4.40 4.47 -14.86
N LYS A 98 -5.53 5.14 -15.15
CA LYS A 98 -6.54 4.61 -16.09
C LYS A 98 -5.95 4.25 -17.46
N SER A 99 -5.05 5.09 -17.99
CA SER A 99 -4.37 4.82 -19.27
C SER A 99 -3.51 3.55 -19.22
N VAL A 100 -2.77 3.35 -18.12
CA VAL A 100 -1.96 2.14 -17.90
C VAL A 100 -2.84 0.91 -17.81
N ASN A 101 -3.97 0.97 -17.10
CA ASN A 101 -4.92 -0.13 -17.00
C ASN A 101 -5.51 -0.50 -18.37
N ASN A 102 -5.87 0.51 -19.18
CA ASN A 102 -6.36 0.29 -20.53
C ASN A 102 -5.27 -0.31 -21.41
N HIS A 103 -4.05 0.22 -21.36
CA HIS A 103 -2.90 -0.36 -22.05
C HIS A 103 -2.72 -1.83 -21.68
N GLN A 104 -2.65 -2.17 -20.38
CA GLN A 104 -2.50 -3.55 -19.91
C GLN A 104 -3.62 -4.47 -20.40
N LYS A 105 -4.88 -4.05 -20.36
CA LYS A 105 -6.02 -4.83 -20.89
C LYS A 105 -5.91 -5.05 -22.39
N LEU A 106 -5.54 -4.00 -23.13
CA LEU A 106 -5.49 -4.01 -24.59
C LEU A 106 -4.25 -4.71 -25.14
N SER A 107 -3.13 -4.73 -24.42
CA SER A 107 -1.89 -5.44 -24.81
C SER A 107 -2.10 -6.94 -25.01
N PHE A 108 -3.12 -7.53 -24.36
CA PHE A 108 -3.48 -8.95 -24.54
C PHE A 108 -4.55 -9.18 -25.62
N SER A 109 -5.06 -8.13 -26.26
CA SER A 109 -6.02 -8.26 -27.35
C SER A 109 -5.37 -8.83 -28.62
N ALA A 110 -6.17 -9.49 -29.46
CA ALA A 110 -5.67 -10.03 -30.73
C ALA A 110 -5.23 -8.92 -31.70
N LEU A 111 -5.88 -7.75 -31.62
CA LEU A 111 -5.66 -6.61 -32.52
C LEU A 111 -4.40 -5.80 -32.19
N LEU A 112 -4.10 -5.60 -30.90
CA LEU A 112 -3.07 -4.66 -30.45
C LEU A 112 -1.79 -5.35 -29.93
N ARG A 113 -1.63 -6.65 -30.18
CA ARG A 113 -0.46 -7.40 -29.74
C ARG A 113 0.55 -7.58 -30.87
N THR A 114 1.82 -7.27 -30.59
CA THR A 114 2.94 -7.40 -31.53
C THR A 114 3.49 -8.82 -31.65
N LEU A 115 3.25 -9.68 -30.65
CA LEU A 115 3.71 -11.06 -30.61
C LEU A 115 2.62 -12.04 -31.08
N LYS A 116 2.96 -13.00 -31.96
CA LYS A 116 2.06 -14.14 -32.25
C LYS A 116 1.76 -14.89 -30.94
N ARG A 117 0.54 -15.44 -30.79
CA ARG A 117 0.18 -16.25 -29.61
C ARG A 117 1.05 -17.48 -29.72
N GLY A 118 1.99 -17.67 -28.79
CA GLY A 118 2.71 -18.93 -28.70
C GLY A 118 1.66 -20.04 -28.65
N ARG A 119 1.67 -20.93 -29.65
CA ARG A 119 0.84 -22.13 -29.64
C ARG A 119 1.29 -22.92 -28.40
N ARG A 120 0.39 -23.08 -27.44
CA ARG A 120 0.56 -24.09 -26.40
C ARG A 120 0.30 -25.45 -27.02
#